data_AF-A0A3R7THG6-F1
#
_entry.id   AF-A0A3R7THG6-F1
#
_cell.length_a   1.000
_cell.length_b   1.000
_cell.length_c   1.000
_cell.angle_alpha   90.00
_cell.angle_beta   90.00
_cell.angle_gamma   90.00
#
_symmetry.space_group_name_H-M   'P 1'
#
loop_
_entity.id
_entity.type
_entity.pdbx_description
1 polymer ?
#
loop_
_entity_poly.entity_id
_entity_poly.type
_entity_poly.pdbx_seq_one_letter_code
_entity_poly.pdbx_strand_id
1 'polypeptide(L)'
;MLFDSPDSFEDWITATGFAELEDRQGCACCSSLPALLAEITDRTHPLLEAGHWADRGRAPGPRVDGLWVNAKVFTMDDDLRVVDALAVSGGRIVAAGTREELEAQFGEDLTLIDAEGRAILPGFIEPHMHFLPIATIGRLENVGPYRFPKTEDALSHLGTLASKLEEGQWLMGRQFDPALQEGPETLTRWMLDEVSSTHPILIYNASLHFAYCNSKALEIAGIDESTPDDPASPYGRDEKGLPNGVLKGGRAIGSVVKHNAEQRSYDLAGAALEVCARANAKGITTFCDQATGMVQGTKEVEIYRAMAQSGRMTARLRYSLSYALESQWDDLGIQFGDGDEW
;
A
#
# COMPACT_ATOMS: atom_id res chain seq x y z
N MET A 1 21.53 5.32 -7.17
CA MET A 1 22.35 5.45 -8.40
C MET A 1 22.33 6.91 -8.78
N LEU A 2 23.46 7.59 -8.61
CA LEU A 2 23.66 8.96 -9.08
C LEU A 2 24.05 8.85 -10.56
N PHE A 3 23.23 9.39 -11.45
CA PHE A 3 23.54 9.42 -12.89
C PHE A 3 24.33 10.70 -13.17
N ASP A 4 25.59 10.52 -13.53
CA ASP A 4 26.56 11.58 -13.88
C ASP A 4 26.80 11.58 -15.41
N SER A 5 25.73 11.36 -16.19
CA SER A 5 25.75 11.44 -17.66
C SER A 5 25.02 12.69 -18.13
N PRO A 6 25.55 13.44 -19.12
CA PRO A 6 24.89 14.64 -19.66
C PRO A 6 23.72 14.32 -20.59
N ASP A 7 23.41 13.05 -20.83
CA ASP A 7 22.26 12.65 -21.63
C ASP A 7 20.98 12.84 -20.82
N SER A 8 20.10 13.72 -21.29
CA SER A 8 18.83 13.98 -20.64
C SER A 8 17.93 12.73 -20.73
N PHE A 9 16.99 12.59 -19.80
CA PHE A 9 15.98 11.52 -19.85
C PHE A 9 15.22 11.49 -21.19
N GLU A 10 15.11 12.64 -21.87
CA GLU A 10 14.49 12.81 -23.18
C GLU A 10 15.29 12.14 -24.31
N ASP A 11 16.62 12.12 -24.21
CA ASP A 11 17.50 11.47 -25.19
C ASP A 11 17.35 9.94 -25.16
N TRP A 12 17.08 9.36 -23.97
CA TRP A 12 16.84 7.93 -23.80
C TRP A 12 15.50 7.46 -24.39
N ILE A 13 14.43 8.26 -24.24
CA ILE A 13 13.11 7.98 -24.80
C ILE A 13 13.16 7.96 -26.34
N THR A 14 13.91 8.89 -26.93
CA THR A 14 14.01 9.03 -28.39
C THR A 14 14.77 7.87 -29.01
N ALA A 15 15.83 7.37 -28.35
CA ALA A 15 16.65 6.26 -28.83
C ALA A 15 15.93 4.89 -28.79
N THR A 16 14.88 4.75 -27.97
CA THR A 16 14.18 3.48 -27.74
C THR A 16 12.88 3.32 -28.54
N GLY A 17 12.50 4.31 -29.36
CA GLY A 17 11.36 4.21 -30.27
C GLY A 17 9.98 4.28 -29.61
N PHE A 18 9.89 4.79 -28.37
CA PHE A 18 8.62 4.92 -27.63
C PHE A 18 7.71 6.08 -28.12
N ALA A 19 8.13 6.86 -29.13
CA ALA A 19 7.42 8.06 -29.58
C ALA A 19 6.09 7.79 -30.31
N GLU A 20 5.81 6.56 -30.77
CA GLU A 20 4.60 6.23 -31.54
C GLU A 20 3.50 5.48 -30.74
N LEU A 21 3.67 5.32 -29.42
CA LEU A 21 2.63 4.74 -28.56
C LEU A 21 1.79 5.88 -27.95
N GLU A 22 0.60 6.12 -28.49
CA GLU A 22 -0.40 7.06 -27.95
C GLU A 22 -0.87 6.71 -26.52
N ASP A 23 -0.49 5.55 -25.98
CA ASP A 23 -0.69 5.17 -24.58
C ASP A 23 0.56 5.45 -23.74
N ARG A 24 0.53 6.58 -23.03
CA ARG A 24 1.49 7.01 -22.00
C ARG A 24 1.62 5.93 -20.91
N GLN A 25 2.59 5.03 -21.04
CA GLN A 25 2.87 4.04 -20.00
C GLN A 25 3.39 4.75 -18.75
N GLY A 26 2.65 4.60 -17.63
CA GLY A 26 3.07 5.07 -16.32
C GLY A 26 4.42 4.47 -15.88
N CYS A 27 5.02 5.07 -14.85
CA CYS A 27 6.33 4.72 -14.31
C CYS A 27 6.69 3.23 -14.45
N ALA A 28 7.82 2.95 -15.10
CA ALA A 28 8.28 1.61 -15.49
C ALA A 28 8.40 0.61 -14.32
N CYS A 29 8.40 1.10 -13.07
CA CYS A 29 8.48 0.28 -11.87
C CYS A 29 7.12 -0.32 -11.44
N CYS A 30 5.97 0.23 -11.87
CA CYS A 30 4.69 -0.01 -11.17
C CYS A 30 3.45 -0.14 -12.07
N SER A 31 3.55 -0.37 -13.38
CA SER A 31 2.37 -0.25 -14.27
C SER A 31 1.28 -1.33 -14.09
N SER A 32 1.57 -2.51 -13.52
CA SER A 32 0.61 -3.64 -13.52
C SER A 32 -0.39 -3.67 -12.37
N LEU A 33 0.04 -3.50 -11.11
CA LEU A 33 -0.87 -3.60 -9.95
C LEU A 33 -1.85 -2.41 -9.83
N PRO A 34 -1.43 -1.15 -10.01
CA PRO A 34 -2.35 -0.04 -9.89
C PRO A 34 -3.36 0.01 -11.05
N ALA A 35 -2.94 -0.25 -12.30
CA ALA A 35 -3.86 -0.38 -13.43
C ALA A 35 -4.95 -1.45 -13.18
N LEU A 36 -4.58 -2.56 -12.54
CA LEU A 36 -5.49 -3.60 -12.08
C LEU A 36 -6.48 -3.10 -11.01
N LEU A 37 -6.00 -2.37 -10.00
CA LEU A 37 -6.85 -1.85 -8.92
C LEU A 37 -7.85 -0.79 -9.44
N ALA A 38 -7.46 -0.01 -10.45
CA ALA A 38 -8.31 0.98 -11.12
C ALA A 38 -9.47 0.39 -11.95
N GLU A 39 -9.36 -0.87 -12.37
CA GLU A 39 -10.39 -1.58 -13.13
C GLU A 39 -11.41 -2.33 -12.24
N ILE A 40 -11.03 -2.71 -11.01
CA ILE A 40 -11.83 -3.62 -10.16
C ILE A 40 -12.56 -2.92 -9.02
N THR A 41 -12.12 -1.72 -8.63
CA THR A 41 -12.74 -0.97 -7.54
C THR A 41 -14.01 -0.24 -8.01
N ASP A 42 -15.11 -0.45 -7.30
CA ASP A 42 -16.37 0.26 -7.55
C ASP A 42 -16.20 1.76 -7.25
N ARG A 43 -16.36 2.57 -8.30
CA ARG A 43 -16.18 4.03 -8.27
C ARG A 43 -17.35 4.78 -7.64
N THR A 44 -18.36 4.06 -7.14
CA THR A 44 -19.63 4.61 -6.61
C THR A 44 -19.88 4.24 -5.15
N HIS A 45 -18.87 4.36 -4.29
CA HIS A 45 -19.03 4.08 -2.86
C HIS A 45 -19.17 5.38 -2.04
N PRO A 46 -19.97 5.41 -0.94
CA PRO A 46 -20.09 6.55 0.01
C PRO A 46 -18.79 6.94 0.74
N LEU A 47 -17.62 6.51 0.25
CA LEU A 47 -16.29 6.79 0.82
C LEU A 47 -15.92 8.27 0.80
N LEU A 48 -16.59 9.06 -0.05
CA LEU A 48 -16.32 10.49 -0.20
C LEU A 48 -16.96 11.35 0.91
N GLU A 49 -17.90 10.80 1.68
CA GLU A 49 -18.57 11.52 2.75
C GLU A 49 -17.82 11.36 4.07
N ALA A 50 -17.32 12.44 4.65
CA ALA A 50 -16.64 12.40 5.96
C ALA A 50 -17.51 11.78 7.08
N GLY A 51 -18.84 11.99 7.00
CA GLY A 51 -19.81 11.40 7.92
C GLY A 51 -19.88 9.86 7.86
N HIS A 52 -19.57 9.24 6.72
CA HIS A 52 -19.48 7.79 6.59
C HIS A 52 -18.41 7.18 7.52
N TRP A 53 -17.35 7.95 7.79
CA TRP A 53 -16.17 7.51 8.53
C TRP A 53 -16.23 7.78 10.03
N ALA A 54 -17.06 8.74 10.45
CA ALA A 54 -17.19 9.15 11.85
C ALA A 54 -17.58 7.99 12.77
N ASP A 55 -18.39 7.05 12.27
CA ASP A 55 -18.94 5.94 13.06
C ASP A 55 -18.10 4.64 13.00
N ARG A 56 -17.02 4.58 12.21
CA ARG A 56 -16.32 3.31 11.86
C ARG A 56 -14.99 3.04 12.58
N GLY A 57 -14.98 2.57 13.83
CA GLY A 57 -13.76 2.09 14.52
C GLY A 57 -13.13 3.08 15.53
N ARG A 58 -11.91 2.80 16.02
CA ARG A 58 -11.28 3.60 17.10
C ARG A 58 -10.76 4.92 16.54
N ALA A 59 -11.31 6.04 17.00
CA ALA A 59 -10.72 7.36 16.82
C ALA A 59 -9.35 7.43 17.54
N PRO A 60 -8.40 8.24 17.06
CA PRO A 60 -7.21 8.55 17.83
C PRO A 60 -7.60 8.97 19.25
N GLY A 61 -6.77 8.63 20.23
CA GLY A 61 -6.92 9.17 21.58
C GLY A 61 -6.87 10.71 21.54
N PRO A 62 -7.43 11.39 22.55
CA PRO A 62 -7.36 12.84 22.62
C PRO A 62 -5.90 13.29 22.55
N ARG A 63 -5.64 14.36 21.79
CA ARG A 63 -4.33 15.04 21.84
C ARG A 63 -4.13 15.52 23.29
N VAL A 64 -2.98 15.22 23.85
CA VAL A 64 -2.65 15.60 25.22
C VAL A 64 -1.71 16.80 25.16
N ASP A 65 -2.19 17.93 25.67
CA ASP A 65 -1.34 19.07 26.01
C ASP A 65 -0.64 18.74 27.32
N GLY A 66 0.69 18.68 27.30
CA GLY A 66 1.45 18.06 28.37
C GLY A 66 2.90 18.51 28.43
N LEU A 67 3.45 18.36 29.62
CA LEU A 67 4.86 18.57 29.93
C LEU A 67 5.48 17.23 30.27
N TRP A 68 6.20 16.64 29.30
CA TRP A 68 6.97 15.42 29.51
C TRP A 68 8.27 15.76 30.21
N VAL A 69 8.54 15.14 31.36
CA VAL A 69 9.75 15.33 32.16
C VAL A 69 10.44 14.00 32.41
N ASN A 70 11.67 14.05 32.95
CA ASN A 70 12.47 12.86 33.23
C ASN A 70 12.60 12.00 31.97
N ALA A 71 12.86 12.64 30.83
CA ALA A 71 12.99 12.01 29.53
C ALA A 71 14.40 12.19 28.98
N LYS A 72 14.76 11.40 27.96
CA LYS A 72 15.89 11.70 27.07
C LYS A 72 15.33 12.14 25.74
N VAL A 73 15.12 13.43 25.55
CA VAL A 73 14.48 14.00 24.36
C VAL A 73 15.54 14.30 23.32
N PHE A 74 15.56 13.54 22.23
CA PHE A 74 16.43 13.81 21.09
C PHE A 74 15.72 14.79 20.17
N THR A 75 16.17 16.05 20.16
CA THR A 75 15.49 17.13 19.45
C THR A 75 15.67 17.06 17.93
N MET A 76 16.82 16.51 17.48
CA MET A 76 17.27 16.55 16.09
C MET A 76 17.33 17.98 15.52
N ASP A 77 17.59 18.99 16.38
CA ASP A 77 17.95 20.33 15.94
C ASP A 77 19.39 20.39 15.40
N ASP A 78 19.83 21.55 14.91
CA ASP A 78 21.15 21.72 14.28
C ASP A 78 22.32 21.36 15.22
N ASP A 79 22.10 21.50 16.53
CA ASP A 79 23.08 21.17 17.59
C ASP A 79 22.94 19.71 18.08
N LEU A 80 21.97 18.96 17.56
CA LEU A 80 21.62 17.58 17.94
C LEU A 80 21.44 17.42 19.46
N ARG A 81 20.80 18.40 20.10
CA ARG A 81 20.67 18.42 21.56
C ARG A 81 19.85 17.25 22.08
N VAL A 82 20.27 16.74 23.23
CA VAL A 82 19.48 15.84 24.08
C VAL A 82 19.12 16.59 25.34
N VAL A 83 17.82 16.75 25.59
CA VAL A 83 17.28 17.52 26.72
C VAL A 83 16.37 16.66 27.60
N ASP A 84 16.04 17.16 28.79
CA ASP A 84 15.39 16.37 29.84
C ASP A 84 13.85 16.45 29.83
N ALA A 85 13.30 17.45 29.13
CA ALA A 85 11.87 17.70 29.10
C ALA A 85 11.38 18.32 27.78
N LEU A 86 10.09 18.10 27.49
CA LEU A 86 9.38 18.54 26.27
C LEU A 86 7.98 19.04 26.63
N ALA A 87 7.64 20.26 26.23
CA ALA A 87 6.30 20.82 26.35
C ALA A 87 5.57 20.76 25.00
N VAL A 88 4.36 20.20 25.00
CA VAL A 88 3.47 20.13 23.83
C VAL A 88 2.15 20.81 24.17
N SER A 89 1.71 21.72 23.31
CA SER A 89 0.37 22.31 23.38
C SER A 89 -0.22 22.51 21.99
N GLY A 90 -1.53 22.27 21.83
CA GLY A 90 -2.21 22.33 20.55
C GLY A 90 -1.65 21.34 19.51
N GLY A 91 -1.01 20.25 19.96
CA GLY A 91 -0.30 19.29 19.11
C GLY A 91 1.00 19.81 18.50
N ARG A 92 1.56 20.92 18.99
CA ARG A 92 2.87 21.44 18.60
C ARG A 92 3.83 21.38 19.79
N ILE A 93 5.10 21.15 19.51
CA ILE A 93 6.16 21.34 20.50
C ILE A 93 6.31 22.84 20.72
N VAL A 94 6.04 23.32 21.94
CA VAL A 94 6.14 24.74 22.29
C VAL A 94 7.46 25.08 22.96
N ALA A 95 8.11 24.10 23.60
CA ALA A 95 9.46 24.24 24.15
C ALA A 95 10.11 22.88 24.43
N ALA A 96 11.44 22.84 24.44
CA ALA A 96 12.26 21.69 24.81
C ALA A 96 13.51 22.19 25.54
N GLY A 97 13.84 21.59 26.68
CA GLY A 97 14.88 22.12 27.57
C GLY A 97 15.06 21.28 28.83
N THR A 98 15.62 21.91 29.87
CA THR A 98 15.72 21.27 31.18
C THR A 98 14.34 21.13 31.83
N ARG A 99 14.22 20.22 32.79
CA ARG A 99 13.00 20.03 33.56
C ARG A 99 12.63 21.31 34.32
N GLU A 100 13.60 21.91 34.98
CA GLU A 100 13.41 23.07 35.85
C GLU A 100 12.89 24.28 35.07
N GLU A 101 13.47 24.56 33.89
CA GLU A 101 13.04 25.64 33.01
C GLU A 101 11.59 25.46 32.56
N LEU A 102 11.22 24.24 32.15
CA LEU A 102 9.90 23.95 31.60
C LEU A 102 8.82 23.83 32.69
N GLU A 103 9.13 23.29 33.87
CA GLU A 103 8.20 23.27 35.00
C GLU A 103 7.92 24.70 35.50
N ALA A 104 8.93 25.57 35.55
CA ALA A 104 8.75 26.98 35.91
C ALA A 104 7.89 27.76 34.90
N GLN A 105 7.97 27.40 33.62
CA GLN A 105 7.23 28.10 32.55
C GLN A 105 5.83 27.52 32.30
N PHE A 106 5.64 26.20 32.39
CA PHE A 106 4.42 25.52 31.93
C PHE A 106 3.78 24.59 32.99
N GLY A 107 4.38 24.44 34.18
CA GLY A 107 3.97 23.44 35.16
C GLY A 107 2.55 23.63 35.73
N GLU A 108 2.01 24.85 35.69
CA GLU A 108 0.62 25.14 36.09
C GLU A 108 -0.37 25.02 34.91
N ASP A 109 0.11 25.14 33.66
CA ASP A 109 -0.72 25.19 32.45
C ASP A 109 -0.87 23.83 31.76
N LEU A 110 0.14 22.95 31.88
CA LEU A 110 0.22 21.68 31.17
C LEU A 110 0.16 20.49 32.15
N THR A 111 -0.40 19.38 31.67
CA THR A 111 -0.40 18.14 32.44
C THR A 111 1.02 17.57 32.53
N LEU A 112 1.55 17.41 33.74
CA LEU A 112 2.86 16.81 33.96
C LEU A 112 2.83 15.29 33.65
N ILE A 113 3.74 14.83 32.82
CA ILE A 113 3.88 13.43 32.40
C ILE A 113 5.32 12.98 32.66
N ASP A 114 5.50 12.03 33.58
CA ASP A 114 6.82 11.44 33.85
C ASP A 114 7.13 10.37 32.78
N ALA A 115 8.22 10.57 32.03
CA ALA A 115 8.67 9.63 31.01
C ALA A 115 9.51 8.48 31.57
N GLU A 116 9.77 8.44 32.89
CA GLU A 116 10.50 7.38 33.59
C GLU A 116 11.90 7.09 33.02
N GLY A 117 12.62 8.13 32.61
CA GLY A 117 13.94 8.06 32.00
C GLY A 117 13.96 7.54 30.55
N ARG A 118 12.79 7.34 29.93
CA ARG A 118 12.67 6.82 28.55
C ARG A 118 13.09 7.86 27.52
N ALA A 119 13.47 7.38 26.35
CA ALA A 119 13.81 8.24 25.22
C ALA A 119 12.55 8.72 24.51
N ILE A 120 12.55 10.00 24.11
CA ILE A 120 11.58 10.60 23.20
C ILE A 120 12.32 10.94 21.92
N LEU A 121 11.83 10.39 20.80
CA LEU A 121 12.38 10.57 19.46
C LEU A 121 11.33 11.25 18.57
N PRO A 122 11.75 12.00 17.53
CA PRO A 122 10.82 12.39 16.47
C PRO A 122 10.18 11.14 15.86
N GLY A 123 8.89 11.22 15.56
CA GLY A 123 8.21 10.15 14.85
C GLY A 123 8.84 9.92 13.47
N PHE A 124 8.99 8.66 13.07
CA PHE A 124 9.63 8.33 11.81
C PHE A 124 8.78 8.77 10.61
N ILE A 125 9.50 9.15 9.54
CA ILE A 125 8.94 9.54 8.26
C ILE A 125 9.28 8.44 7.26
N GLU A 126 8.26 7.85 6.64
CA GLU A 126 8.40 6.97 5.49
C GLU A 126 8.30 7.79 4.20
N PRO A 127 9.42 8.11 3.53
CA PRO A 127 9.41 9.02 2.39
C PRO A 127 8.85 8.41 1.11
N HIS A 128 8.69 7.08 1.02
CA HIS A 128 8.24 6.42 -0.19
C HIS A 128 7.36 5.21 0.13
N MET A 129 6.05 5.40 0.01
CA MET A 129 5.05 4.37 0.22
C MET A 129 4.07 4.31 -0.96
N HIS A 130 3.40 3.18 -1.10
CA HIS A 130 2.20 3.05 -1.94
C HIS A 130 1.00 2.81 -1.04
N PHE A 131 0.35 3.88 -0.60
CA PHE A 131 -0.57 3.83 0.53
C PHE A 131 -1.81 2.98 0.23
N LEU A 132 -2.56 3.30 -0.83
CA LEU A 132 -3.74 2.53 -1.25
C LEU A 132 -3.41 1.14 -1.82
N PRO A 133 -2.31 0.95 -2.58
CA PRO A 133 -1.88 -0.40 -2.95
C PRO A 133 -1.60 -1.28 -1.72
N ILE A 134 -0.88 -0.79 -0.70
CA ILE A 134 -0.66 -1.52 0.55
C ILE A 134 -1.98 -1.80 1.27
N ALA A 135 -2.91 -0.84 1.30
CA ALA A 135 -4.23 -1.07 1.87
C ALA A 135 -4.95 -2.21 1.14
N THR A 136 -4.83 -2.30 -0.19
CA THR A 136 -5.52 -3.33 -0.97
C THR A 136 -4.94 -4.73 -0.80
N ILE A 137 -3.62 -4.88 -0.96
CA ILE A 137 -2.99 -6.21 -0.96
C ILE A 137 -2.41 -6.59 0.41
N GLY A 138 -2.28 -5.66 1.34
CA GLY A 138 -1.58 -5.86 2.61
C GLY A 138 -2.20 -6.95 3.49
N ARG A 139 -3.53 -7.12 3.40
CA ARG A 139 -4.31 -8.14 4.10
C ARG A 139 -4.21 -9.54 3.49
N LEU A 140 -3.73 -9.65 2.25
CA LEU A 140 -3.57 -10.94 1.60
C LEU A 140 -2.50 -11.75 2.32
N GLU A 141 -2.65 -13.08 2.31
CA GLU A 141 -1.74 -13.95 3.03
C GLU A 141 -0.32 -13.79 2.51
N ASN A 142 0.61 -13.47 3.40
CA ASN A 142 2.02 -13.37 3.04
C ASN A 142 2.63 -14.78 2.94
N VAL A 143 2.86 -15.24 1.70
CA VAL A 143 3.47 -16.55 1.39
C VAL A 143 4.90 -16.42 0.85
N GLY A 144 5.55 -15.27 1.08
CA GLY A 144 6.86 -14.97 0.52
C GLY A 144 8.06 -15.61 1.22
N PRO A 145 9.26 -15.47 0.63
CA PRO A 145 10.48 -16.20 1.00
C PRO A 145 10.95 -15.97 2.43
N TYR A 146 10.73 -14.77 2.98
CA TYR A 146 11.13 -14.44 4.36
C TYR A 146 10.28 -15.12 5.43
N ARG A 147 9.16 -15.74 5.05
CA ARG A 147 8.33 -16.57 5.93
C ARG A 147 8.37 -18.03 5.54
N PHE A 148 8.36 -18.32 4.24
CA PHE A 148 8.40 -19.68 3.69
C PHE A 148 9.53 -19.78 2.67
N PRO A 149 10.75 -20.15 3.10
CA PRO A 149 11.90 -20.28 2.21
C PRO A 149 11.73 -21.34 1.12
N LYS A 150 10.78 -22.27 1.26
CA LYS A 150 10.48 -23.30 0.27
C LYS A 150 9.07 -23.12 -0.29
N THR A 151 8.90 -23.40 -1.58
CA THR A 151 7.59 -23.37 -2.25
C THR A 151 6.62 -24.36 -1.60
N GLU A 152 7.10 -25.55 -1.25
CA GLU A 152 6.29 -26.59 -0.59
C GLU A 152 5.70 -26.11 0.75
N ASP A 153 6.48 -25.41 1.57
CA ASP A 153 6.02 -24.87 2.86
C ASP A 153 4.91 -23.82 2.65
N ALA A 154 5.05 -22.98 1.63
CA ALA A 154 4.04 -21.99 1.26
C ALA A 154 2.73 -22.67 0.80
N LEU A 155 2.81 -23.70 -0.04
CA LEU A 155 1.64 -24.45 -0.52
C LEU A 155 0.95 -25.23 0.60
N SER A 156 1.73 -25.86 1.49
CA SER A 156 1.20 -26.56 2.68
C SER A 156 0.43 -25.60 3.61
N HIS A 157 0.98 -24.41 3.83
CA HIS A 157 0.32 -23.36 4.60
C HIS A 157 -0.97 -22.88 3.91
N LEU A 158 -0.94 -22.66 2.60
CA LEU A 158 -2.15 -22.33 1.82
C LEU A 158 -3.21 -23.44 1.93
N GLY A 159 -2.83 -24.72 1.92
CA GLY A 159 -3.75 -25.85 2.11
C GLY A 159 -4.41 -25.84 3.50
N THR A 160 -3.66 -25.44 4.53
CA THR A 160 -4.19 -25.27 5.88
C THR A 160 -5.18 -24.10 5.99
N LEU A 161 -5.03 -23.06 5.17
CA LEU A 161 -5.99 -21.97 5.07
C LEU A 161 -7.22 -22.38 4.27
N ALA A 162 -7.02 -23.04 3.13
CA ALA A 162 -8.10 -23.52 2.27
C ALA A 162 -9.09 -24.42 3.03
N SER A 163 -8.59 -25.31 3.91
CA SER A 163 -9.44 -26.20 4.70
C SER A 163 -10.36 -25.52 5.72
N LYS A 164 -10.15 -24.23 5.98
CA LYS A 164 -10.95 -23.41 6.90
C LYS A 164 -11.90 -22.46 6.17
N LEU A 165 -11.82 -22.39 4.85
CA LEU A 165 -12.67 -21.54 4.03
C LEU A 165 -14.03 -22.20 3.80
N GLU A 166 -15.07 -21.39 3.71
CA GLU A 166 -16.36 -21.81 3.19
C GLU A 166 -16.29 -22.03 1.68
N GLU A 167 -17.08 -22.97 1.17
CA GLU A 167 -17.07 -23.35 -0.25
C GLU A 167 -17.26 -22.13 -1.16
N GLY A 168 -16.41 -22.01 -2.19
CA GLY A 168 -16.44 -20.90 -3.14
C GLY A 168 -15.75 -19.61 -2.66
N GLN A 169 -15.32 -19.50 -1.39
CA GLN A 169 -14.46 -18.40 -0.96
C GLN A 169 -13.10 -18.43 -1.65
N TRP A 170 -12.59 -17.25 -1.98
CA TRP A 170 -11.30 -17.08 -2.65
C TRP A 170 -10.14 -17.15 -1.65
N LEU A 171 -9.14 -17.97 -1.94
CA LEU A 171 -7.88 -17.95 -1.22
C LEU A 171 -6.88 -17.05 -1.95
N MET A 172 -6.54 -15.92 -1.33
CA MET A 172 -5.69 -14.90 -1.92
C MET A 172 -4.38 -14.76 -1.15
N GLY A 173 -3.26 -14.76 -1.86
CA GLY A 173 -1.93 -14.63 -1.28
C GLY A 173 -1.06 -13.59 -2.01
N ARG A 174 0.07 -13.25 -1.40
CA ARG A 174 1.06 -12.31 -1.97
C ARG A 174 2.49 -12.68 -1.62
N GLN A 175 3.42 -11.98 -2.27
CA GLN A 175 4.87 -12.04 -2.03
C GLN A 175 5.54 -13.35 -2.44
N PHE A 176 4.82 -14.22 -3.17
CA PHE A 176 5.46 -15.43 -3.69
C PHE A 176 6.58 -15.03 -4.67
N ASP A 177 7.76 -15.63 -4.53
CA ASP A 177 8.88 -15.37 -5.43
C ASP A 177 9.68 -16.64 -5.69
N PRO A 178 9.50 -17.30 -6.85
CA PRO A 178 10.23 -18.53 -7.16
C PRO A 178 11.73 -18.30 -7.33
N ALA A 179 12.20 -17.05 -7.52
CA ALA A 179 13.64 -16.77 -7.56
C ALA A 179 14.30 -16.80 -6.17
N LEU A 180 13.51 -16.66 -5.10
CA LEU A 180 13.98 -16.61 -3.72
C LEU A 180 13.46 -17.76 -2.85
N GLN A 181 12.52 -18.58 -3.36
CA GLN A 181 11.99 -19.75 -2.68
C GLN A 181 12.52 -21.03 -3.32
N GLU A 182 13.10 -21.93 -2.53
CA GLU A 182 13.54 -23.25 -3.01
C GLU A 182 12.34 -24.03 -3.57
N GLY A 183 12.47 -24.53 -4.79
CA GLY A 183 11.39 -25.27 -5.46
C GLY A 183 11.37 -25.06 -6.97
N PRO A 184 10.20 -25.26 -7.61
CA PRO A 184 10.02 -25.05 -9.04
C PRO A 184 10.26 -23.59 -9.46
N GLU A 185 10.81 -23.38 -10.65
CA GLU A 185 11.04 -22.04 -11.23
C GLU A 185 9.75 -21.26 -11.50
N THR A 186 8.59 -21.93 -11.55
CA THR A 186 7.30 -21.31 -11.83
C THR A 186 6.20 -22.01 -11.05
N LEU A 187 5.40 -21.22 -10.34
CA LEU A 187 4.15 -21.67 -9.75
C LEU A 187 3.08 -21.79 -10.83
N THR A 188 2.41 -22.93 -10.90
CA THR A 188 1.43 -23.23 -11.94
C THR A 188 0.09 -23.61 -11.33
N ARG A 189 -0.97 -23.59 -12.15
CA ARG A 189 -2.31 -23.96 -11.73
C ARG A 189 -2.37 -25.35 -11.13
N TRP A 190 -1.58 -26.30 -11.64
CA TRP A 190 -1.60 -27.68 -11.19
C TRP A 190 -1.09 -27.82 -9.75
N MET A 191 -0.06 -27.08 -9.37
CA MET A 191 0.43 -27.03 -8.00
C MET A 191 -0.61 -26.38 -7.06
N LEU A 192 -1.35 -25.38 -7.54
CA LEU A 192 -2.42 -24.75 -6.78
C LEU A 192 -3.70 -25.60 -6.74
N ASP A 193 -3.93 -26.47 -7.72
CA ASP A 193 -5.02 -27.44 -7.71
C ASP A 193 -4.81 -28.51 -6.63
N GLU A 194 -3.55 -28.84 -6.30
CA GLU A 194 -3.21 -29.69 -5.15
C GLU A 194 -3.51 -29.01 -3.81
N VAL A 195 -3.47 -27.68 -3.75
CA VAL A 195 -3.90 -26.90 -2.57
C VAL A 195 -5.43 -26.92 -2.43
N SER A 196 -6.14 -26.65 -3.53
CA SER A 196 -7.59 -26.82 -3.60
C SER A 196 -8.09 -26.84 -5.05
N SER A 197 -9.02 -27.75 -5.34
CA SER A 197 -9.78 -27.79 -6.59
C SER A 197 -11.17 -27.16 -6.50
N THR A 198 -11.63 -26.81 -5.29
CA THR A 198 -12.97 -26.26 -5.04
C THR A 198 -12.94 -24.75 -4.80
N HIS A 199 -11.89 -24.24 -4.18
CA HIS A 199 -11.71 -22.81 -3.93
C HIS A 199 -10.92 -22.17 -5.08
N PRO A 200 -11.34 -21.02 -5.63
CA PRO A 200 -10.49 -20.24 -6.51
C PRO A 200 -9.30 -19.68 -5.72
N ILE A 201 -8.11 -19.83 -6.28
CA ILE A 201 -6.86 -19.37 -5.67
C ILE A 201 -6.20 -18.36 -6.59
N LEU A 202 -5.73 -17.23 -6.03
CA LEU A 202 -4.85 -16.30 -6.73
C LEU A 202 -3.74 -15.77 -5.81
N ILE A 203 -2.50 -15.95 -6.25
CA ILE A 203 -1.29 -15.58 -5.51
C ILE A 203 -0.51 -14.53 -6.29
N TYR A 204 -0.33 -13.34 -5.73
CA TYR A 204 0.51 -12.31 -6.31
C TYR A 204 1.99 -12.65 -6.15
N ASN A 205 2.75 -12.53 -7.24
CA ASN A 205 4.20 -12.55 -7.19
C ASN A 205 4.71 -11.31 -6.42
N ALA A 206 5.88 -11.40 -5.77
CA ALA A 206 6.50 -10.30 -5.05
C ALA A 206 6.71 -9.02 -5.88
N SER A 207 6.98 -9.17 -7.18
CA SER A 207 7.10 -8.05 -8.13
C SER A 207 5.77 -7.38 -8.47
N LEU A 208 4.63 -8.04 -8.21
CA LEU A 208 3.29 -7.59 -8.60
C LEU A 208 3.08 -7.43 -10.12
N HIS A 209 4.04 -7.89 -10.94
CA HIS A 209 3.93 -8.01 -12.40
C HIS A 209 3.34 -9.35 -12.84
N PHE A 210 3.30 -10.31 -11.93
CA PHE A 210 2.72 -11.63 -12.15
C PHE A 210 1.73 -11.98 -11.03
N ALA A 211 0.75 -12.79 -11.38
CA ALA A 211 0.01 -13.59 -10.41
C ALA A 211 -0.09 -15.03 -10.89
N TYR A 212 -0.41 -15.93 -9.97
CA TYR A 212 -0.59 -17.34 -10.22
C TYR A 212 -1.97 -17.74 -9.75
N CYS A 213 -2.71 -18.49 -10.55
CA CYS A 213 -4.06 -18.92 -10.21
C CYS A 213 -4.28 -20.39 -10.53
N ASN A 214 -5.20 -21.03 -9.80
CA ASN A 214 -5.55 -22.44 -10.00
C ASN A 214 -6.55 -22.62 -11.16
N SER A 215 -6.85 -23.87 -11.50
CA SER A 215 -7.80 -24.19 -12.56
C SER A 215 -9.20 -23.65 -12.27
N LYS A 216 -9.62 -23.65 -10.99
CA LYS A 216 -10.93 -23.11 -10.58
C LYS A 216 -11.06 -21.60 -10.84
N ALA A 217 -10.01 -20.83 -10.59
CA ALA A 217 -10.00 -19.40 -10.88
C ALA A 217 -10.05 -19.11 -12.39
N LEU A 218 -9.35 -19.89 -13.21
CA LEU A 218 -9.41 -19.78 -14.68
C LEU A 218 -10.80 -20.13 -15.22
N GLU A 219 -11.43 -21.19 -14.69
CA GLU A 219 -12.80 -21.61 -15.04
C GLU A 219 -13.81 -20.48 -14.79
N ILE A 220 -13.76 -19.88 -13.59
CA ILE A 220 -14.65 -18.77 -13.21
C ILE A 220 -14.44 -17.54 -14.11
N ALA A 221 -13.19 -17.29 -14.53
CA ALA A 221 -12.84 -16.19 -15.42
C ALA A 221 -13.17 -16.48 -16.90
N GLY A 222 -13.53 -17.72 -17.25
CA GLY A 222 -13.77 -18.14 -18.62
C GLY A 222 -12.51 -18.14 -19.49
N ILE A 223 -11.33 -18.39 -18.91
CA ILE A 223 -10.05 -18.39 -19.61
C ILE A 223 -9.66 -19.82 -19.97
N ASP A 224 -9.44 -20.05 -21.26
CA ASP A 224 -9.11 -21.36 -21.84
C ASP A 224 -8.06 -21.24 -22.97
N GLU A 225 -7.83 -22.35 -23.69
CA GLU A 225 -6.90 -22.42 -24.82
C GLU A 225 -7.24 -21.48 -25.99
N SER A 226 -8.52 -21.13 -26.14
CA SER A 226 -9.02 -20.26 -27.21
C SER A 226 -8.98 -18.78 -26.85
N THR A 227 -8.76 -18.46 -25.57
CA THR A 227 -8.67 -17.08 -25.09
C THR A 227 -7.45 -16.40 -25.70
N PRO A 228 -7.60 -15.28 -26.43
CA PRO A 228 -6.47 -14.59 -27.04
C PRO A 228 -5.59 -13.92 -25.99
N ASP A 229 -4.28 -13.88 -26.24
CA ASP A 229 -3.34 -13.14 -25.40
C ASP A 229 -3.32 -11.66 -25.78
N ASP A 230 -3.19 -10.79 -24.78
CA ASP A 230 -2.75 -9.40 -24.98
C ASP A 230 -1.22 -9.39 -25.04
N PRO A 231 -0.58 -8.88 -26.12
CA PRO A 231 0.89 -8.82 -26.21
C PRO A 231 1.56 -8.11 -25.02
N ALA A 232 0.90 -7.12 -24.42
CA ALA A 232 1.39 -6.41 -23.24
C ALA A 232 1.05 -7.10 -21.92
N SER A 233 0.11 -8.05 -21.92
CA SER A 233 -0.34 -8.74 -20.71
C SER A 233 -0.80 -10.18 -21.01
N PRO A 234 0.12 -11.08 -21.45
CA PRO A 234 -0.26 -12.42 -21.92
C PRO A 234 -0.53 -13.41 -20.78
N TYR A 235 -1.29 -14.47 -21.09
CA TYR A 235 -1.43 -15.62 -20.20
C TYR A 235 -0.22 -16.55 -20.37
N GLY A 236 0.30 -17.09 -19.27
CA GLY A 236 1.28 -18.16 -19.33
C GLY A 236 0.63 -19.43 -19.85
N ARG A 237 1.32 -20.12 -20.76
CA ARG A 237 0.85 -21.35 -21.39
C ARG A 237 1.93 -22.43 -21.31
N ASP A 238 1.49 -23.68 -21.32
CA ASP A 238 2.38 -24.84 -21.42
C ASP A 238 2.77 -25.16 -22.87
N GLU A 239 3.54 -26.22 -23.07
CA GLU A 239 3.99 -26.67 -24.41
C GLU A 239 2.84 -27.03 -25.36
N LYS A 240 1.63 -27.27 -24.83
CA LYS A 240 0.42 -27.60 -25.60
C LYS A 240 -0.46 -26.37 -25.85
N GLY A 241 -0.06 -25.19 -25.38
CA GLY A 241 -0.83 -23.95 -25.48
C GLY A 241 -1.94 -23.79 -24.44
N LEU A 242 -2.03 -24.70 -23.45
CA LEU A 242 -3.02 -24.61 -22.38
C LEU A 242 -2.58 -23.55 -21.35
N PRO A 243 -3.49 -22.67 -20.88
CA PRO A 243 -3.18 -21.74 -19.81
C PRO A 243 -2.65 -22.48 -18.57
N ASN A 244 -1.45 -22.12 -18.12
CA ASN A 244 -0.77 -22.82 -17.02
C ASN A 244 -1.01 -22.15 -15.65
N GLY A 245 -1.86 -21.12 -15.59
CA GLY A 245 -2.19 -20.37 -14.37
C GLY A 245 -1.33 -19.13 -14.11
N VAL A 246 -0.25 -18.89 -14.87
CA VAL A 246 0.54 -17.65 -14.75
C VAL A 246 -0.19 -16.52 -15.48
N LEU A 247 -0.40 -15.40 -14.81
CA LEU A 247 -1.00 -14.18 -15.34
C LEU A 247 0.09 -13.11 -15.42
N LYS A 248 0.42 -12.61 -16.60
CA LYS A 248 1.50 -11.62 -16.80
C LYS A 248 0.89 -10.25 -17.06
N GLY A 249 1.22 -9.26 -16.25
CA GLY A 249 0.72 -7.88 -16.38
C GLY A 249 -0.69 -7.67 -15.81
N GLY A 250 -1.08 -6.39 -15.68
CA GLY A 250 -2.29 -5.98 -14.97
C GLY A 250 -3.59 -6.49 -15.59
N ARG A 251 -3.71 -6.49 -16.92
CA ARG A 251 -4.94 -6.92 -17.62
C ARG A 251 -5.22 -8.41 -17.45
N ALA A 252 -4.19 -9.27 -17.57
CA ALA A 252 -4.32 -10.70 -17.32
C ALA A 252 -4.73 -10.97 -15.87
N ILE A 253 -4.06 -10.34 -14.91
CA ILE A 253 -4.41 -10.48 -13.48
C ILE A 253 -5.86 -10.01 -13.24
N GLY A 254 -6.26 -8.89 -13.86
CA GLY A 254 -7.57 -8.27 -13.65
C GLY A 254 -8.72 -9.05 -14.26
N SER A 255 -8.46 -9.72 -15.38
CA SER A 255 -9.42 -10.64 -15.99
C SER A 255 -9.86 -11.75 -15.02
N VAL A 256 -9.02 -12.13 -14.06
CA VAL A 256 -9.34 -13.14 -13.02
C VAL A 256 -9.83 -12.49 -11.74
N VAL A 257 -9.07 -11.56 -11.15
CA VAL A 257 -9.39 -10.96 -9.83
C VAL A 257 -10.74 -10.29 -9.83
N LYS A 258 -11.19 -9.73 -10.96
CA LYS A 258 -12.52 -9.12 -11.06
C LYS A 258 -13.64 -10.09 -10.68
N HIS A 259 -13.46 -11.41 -10.69
CA HIS A 259 -14.51 -12.36 -10.30
C HIS A 259 -14.60 -12.58 -8.78
N ASN A 260 -13.68 -12.04 -7.99
CA ASN A 260 -13.73 -12.08 -6.54
C ASN A 260 -14.65 -10.97 -5.99
N ALA A 261 -15.86 -11.34 -5.56
CA ALA A 261 -16.84 -10.40 -5.02
C ALA A 261 -16.33 -9.64 -3.78
N GLU A 262 -15.56 -10.28 -2.89
CA GLU A 262 -15.01 -9.65 -1.69
C GLU A 262 -13.94 -8.59 -2.01
N GLN A 263 -13.32 -8.68 -3.18
CA GLN A 263 -12.39 -7.65 -3.67
C GLN A 263 -13.12 -6.51 -4.37
N ARG A 264 -14.26 -6.78 -5.02
CA ARG A 264 -15.11 -5.73 -5.62
C ARG A 264 -15.70 -4.79 -4.57
N SER A 265 -16.19 -5.35 -3.46
CA SER A 265 -16.82 -4.61 -2.37
C SER A 265 -15.84 -4.28 -1.23
N TYR A 266 -14.55 -4.16 -1.54
CA TYR A 266 -13.53 -3.97 -0.52
C TYR A 266 -13.58 -2.57 0.11
N ASP A 267 -13.66 -2.51 1.45
CA ASP A 267 -13.54 -1.25 2.20
C ASP A 267 -12.08 -0.76 2.20
N LEU A 268 -11.68 -0.14 1.09
CA LEU A 268 -10.33 0.35 0.87
C LEU A 268 -9.90 1.39 1.91
N ALA A 269 -10.81 2.29 2.31
CA ALA A 269 -10.46 3.33 3.25
C ALA A 269 -10.43 2.82 4.69
N GLY A 270 -11.30 1.88 5.08
CA GLY A 270 -11.14 1.14 6.34
C GLY A 270 -9.76 0.46 6.43
N ALA A 271 -9.33 -0.19 5.35
CA ALA A 271 -8.01 -0.80 5.26
C ALA A 271 -6.85 0.22 5.29
N ALA A 272 -7.03 1.39 4.66
CA ALA A 272 -6.05 2.47 4.70
C ALA A 272 -5.87 3.02 6.14
N LEU A 273 -6.95 3.08 6.93
CA LEU A 273 -6.87 3.43 8.35
C LEU A 273 -6.12 2.37 9.17
N GLU A 274 -6.26 1.08 8.85
CA GLU A 274 -5.46 0.02 9.47
C GLU A 274 -3.97 0.15 9.13
N VAL A 275 -3.63 0.60 7.93
CA VAL A 275 -2.24 0.91 7.55
C VAL A 275 -1.68 2.03 8.44
N CYS A 276 -2.46 3.07 8.74
CA CYS A 276 -2.05 4.12 9.68
C CYS A 276 -1.74 3.55 11.07
N ALA A 277 -2.62 2.69 11.61
CA ALA A 277 -2.41 2.06 12.92
C ALA A 277 -1.15 1.18 12.95
N ARG A 278 -0.92 0.40 11.88
CA ARG A 278 0.28 -0.42 11.72
C ARG A 278 1.56 0.42 11.63
N ALA A 279 1.51 1.55 10.93
CA ALA A 279 2.60 2.50 10.84
C ALA A 279 2.94 3.07 12.23
N ASN A 280 1.93 3.51 12.99
CA ASN A 280 2.15 4.01 14.35
C ASN A 280 2.74 2.98 15.31
N ALA A 281 2.34 1.71 15.19
CA ALA A 281 2.91 0.62 15.99
C ALA A 281 4.41 0.39 15.72
N LYS A 282 4.95 0.96 14.63
CA LYS A 282 6.38 0.96 14.27
C LYS A 282 7.04 2.34 14.47
N GLY A 283 6.34 3.29 15.08
CA GLY A 283 6.82 4.65 15.29
C GLY A 283 6.75 5.56 14.07
N ILE A 284 6.15 5.09 12.97
CA ILE A 284 5.94 5.91 11.76
C ILE A 284 4.73 6.82 12.00
N THR A 285 4.93 8.13 11.82
CA THR A 285 3.91 9.16 12.04
C THR A 285 3.62 9.99 10.80
N THR A 286 4.43 9.83 9.75
CA THR A 286 4.22 10.46 8.45
C THR A 286 4.66 9.49 7.36
N PHE A 287 3.88 9.39 6.30
CA PHE A 287 4.28 8.68 5.09
C PHE A 287 3.95 9.49 3.84
N CYS A 288 4.67 9.23 2.75
CA CYS A 288 4.43 9.85 1.46
C CYS A 288 3.97 8.80 0.43
N ASP A 289 2.73 8.89 -0.03
CA ASP A 289 2.23 8.08 -1.12
C ASP A 289 2.82 8.55 -2.46
N GLN A 290 3.37 7.63 -3.24
CA GLN A 290 4.11 7.94 -4.48
C GLN A 290 3.36 7.48 -5.74
N ALA A 291 2.10 7.05 -5.59
CA ALA A 291 1.29 6.52 -6.67
C ALA A 291 -0.14 7.05 -6.64
N THR A 292 -0.36 8.28 -6.15
CA THR A 292 -1.71 8.82 -6.03
C THR A 292 -2.36 8.96 -7.40
N GLY A 293 -3.56 8.44 -7.50
CA GLY A 293 -4.39 8.31 -8.69
C GLY A 293 -4.23 7.01 -9.45
N MET A 294 -3.32 6.14 -9.06
CA MET A 294 -3.13 4.89 -9.78
C MET A 294 -4.13 3.78 -9.39
N VAL A 295 -4.95 3.94 -8.33
CA VAL A 295 -5.90 2.95 -7.82
C VAL A 295 -7.37 3.35 -8.04
N GLN A 296 -7.77 4.59 -7.75
CA GLN A 296 -9.13 5.09 -7.98
C GLN A 296 -9.16 6.37 -8.82
N GLY A 297 -8.06 6.65 -9.55
CA GLY A 297 -7.96 7.88 -10.33
C GLY A 297 -7.97 9.11 -9.43
N THR A 298 -8.48 10.21 -9.97
CA THR A 298 -8.41 11.50 -9.27
C THR A 298 -9.19 11.58 -7.96
N LYS A 299 -10.11 10.64 -7.71
CA LYS A 299 -10.91 10.54 -6.48
C LYS A 299 -10.10 10.22 -5.23
N GLU A 300 -8.89 9.69 -5.38
CA GLU A 300 -8.06 9.33 -4.22
C GLU A 300 -7.77 10.52 -3.30
N VAL A 301 -7.59 11.71 -3.87
CA VAL A 301 -7.35 12.93 -3.08
C VAL A 301 -8.58 13.26 -2.22
N GLU A 302 -9.79 13.07 -2.75
CA GLU A 302 -11.02 13.24 -1.98
C GLU A 302 -11.17 12.18 -0.88
N ILE A 303 -10.78 10.93 -1.16
CA ILE A 303 -10.74 9.85 -0.15
C ILE A 303 -9.77 10.21 0.98
N TYR A 304 -8.56 10.68 0.66
CA TYR A 304 -7.58 11.12 1.65
C TYR A 304 -8.13 12.26 2.50
N ARG A 305 -8.75 13.26 1.86
CA ARG A 305 -9.36 14.40 2.56
C ARG A 305 -10.51 13.95 3.46
N ALA A 306 -11.39 13.06 3.01
CA ALA A 306 -12.49 12.53 3.80
C ALA A 306 -11.99 11.74 5.02
N MET A 307 -10.96 10.90 4.84
CA MET A 307 -10.33 10.19 5.95
C MET A 307 -9.67 11.15 6.96
N ALA A 308 -8.97 12.19 6.49
CA ALA A 308 -8.38 13.20 7.35
C ALA A 308 -9.44 13.99 8.14
N GLN A 309 -10.47 14.48 7.45
CA GLN A 309 -11.59 15.25 8.05
C GLN A 309 -12.40 14.44 9.05
N SER A 310 -12.48 13.12 8.88
CA SER A 310 -13.12 12.23 9.86
C SER A 310 -12.37 12.18 11.21
N GLY A 311 -11.14 12.69 11.26
CA GLY A 311 -10.26 12.62 12.43
C GLY A 311 -9.68 11.22 12.67
N ARG A 312 -9.79 10.30 11.70
CA ARG A 312 -9.42 8.90 11.88
C ARG A 312 -8.01 8.55 11.42
N MET A 313 -7.39 9.42 10.62
CA MET A 313 -5.99 9.27 10.24
C MET A 313 -5.09 9.52 11.46
N THR A 314 -4.41 8.48 11.91
CA THR A 314 -3.47 8.51 13.04
C THR A 314 -2.02 8.78 12.60
N ALA A 315 -1.81 8.97 11.30
CA ALA A 315 -0.54 9.34 10.69
C ALA A 315 -0.79 10.39 9.60
N ARG A 316 0.20 11.27 9.39
CA ARG A 316 0.16 12.31 8.35
C ARG A 316 0.48 11.70 6.98
N LEU A 317 -0.23 12.14 5.95
CA LEU A 317 -0.04 11.67 4.59
C LEU A 317 0.40 12.82 3.71
N ARG A 318 1.59 12.70 3.13
CA ARG A 318 1.98 13.45 1.95
C ARG A 318 1.70 12.61 0.71
N TYR A 319 1.52 13.24 -0.45
CA TYR A 319 1.27 12.48 -1.67
C TYR A 319 1.92 13.13 -2.88
N SER A 320 2.32 12.28 -3.83
CA SER A 320 2.77 12.63 -5.16
C SER A 320 1.77 12.12 -6.17
N LEU A 321 1.31 13.02 -7.05
CA LEU A 321 0.34 12.70 -8.10
C LEU A 321 1.01 11.89 -9.20
N SER A 322 0.33 10.85 -9.68
CA SER A 322 0.82 10.05 -10.79
C SER A 322 0.80 10.84 -12.09
N TYR A 323 1.93 10.86 -12.80
CA TYR A 323 2.07 11.48 -14.11
C TYR A 323 1.10 10.92 -15.15
N ALA A 324 0.64 9.68 -14.98
CA ALA A 324 -0.32 9.05 -15.89
C ALA A 324 -1.65 9.80 -16.00
N LEU A 325 -1.98 10.65 -15.01
CA LEU A 325 -3.22 11.43 -14.97
C LEU A 325 -2.95 12.94 -15.00
N GLU A 326 -1.77 13.39 -15.46
CA GLU A 326 -1.35 14.81 -15.54
C GLU A 326 -2.48 15.75 -15.97
N SER A 327 -3.06 15.54 -17.16
CA SER A 327 -4.16 16.38 -17.67
C SER A 327 -5.38 16.45 -16.73
N GLN A 328 -5.73 15.34 -16.07
CA GLN A 328 -6.87 15.32 -15.15
C GLN A 328 -6.55 16.04 -13.83
N TRP A 329 -5.28 16.02 -13.40
CA TRP A 329 -4.84 16.80 -12.24
C TRP A 329 -4.83 18.30 -12.53
N ASP A 330 -4.39 18.68 -13.72
CA ASP A 330 -4.40 20.07 -14.19
C ASP A 330 -5.84 20.61 -14.27
N ASP A 331 -6.78 19.82 -14.80
CA ASP A 331 -8.21 20.16 -14.87
C ASP A 331 -8.83 20.36 -13.48
N LEU A 332 -8.35 19.63 -12.47
CA LEU A 332 -8.77 19.78 -11.08
C LEU A 332 -8.07 20.94 -10.36
N GLY A 333 -7.04 21.53 -10.97
CA GLY A 333 -6.30 22.66 -10.44
C GLY A 333 -5.50 22.34 -9.18
N ILE A 334 -5.14 21.08 -8.93
CA ILE A 334 -4.36 20.70 -7.75
C ILE A 334 -2.95 21.27 -7.85
N GLN A 335 -2.52 22.00 -6.82
CA GLN A 335 -1.20 22.61 -6.72
C GLN A 335 -0.40 22.02 -5.56
N PHE A 336 0.92 22.20 -5.64
CA PHE A 336 1.79 21.95 -4.50
C PHE A 336 1.35 22.79 -3.30
N GLY A 337 1.04 22.13 -2.19
CA GLY A 337 0.58 22.77 -0.96
C GLY A 337 -0.92 22.73 -0.70
N ASP A 338 -1.74 22.15 -1.58
CA ASP A 338 -3.21 22.04 -1.44
C ASP A 338 -3.70 21.10 -0.31
N GLY A 339 -2.81 20.67 0.57
CA GLY A 339 -3.11 19.92 1.79
C GLY A 339 -3.63 20.81 2.93
N ASP A 340 -3.76 20.23 4.11
CA ASP A 340 -3.92 21.00 5.34
C ASP A 340 -2.55 21.31 5.97
N GLU A 341 -2.56 21.84 7.20
CA GLU A 341 -1.35 22.22 7.91
C GLU A 341 -0.49 21.03 8.38
N TRP A 342 -0.95 19.77 8.23
CA TRP A 342 -0.38 18.58 8.86
C TRP A 342 0.13 17.51 7.88
#